data_AF-A0A8T8HV01-F1
#
_entry.id   AF-A0A8T8HV01-F1
#
_cell.length_a   1.000
_cell.length_b   1.000
_cell.length_c   1.000
_cell.angle_alpha   90.00
_cell.angle_beta   90.00
_cell.angle_gamma   90.00
#
_symmetry.space_group_name_H-M   'P 1'
#
loop_
_entity.id
_entity.type
_entity.pdbx_description
1 polymer ?
#
loop_
_entity_poly.entity_id
_entity_poly.type
_entity_poly.pdbx_seq_one_letter_code
_entity_poly.pdbx_strand_id
1 'polypeptide(L)'
;MRQSSPVPSPAVHARAVLLAGPSGSGKSTLAAHLGWPVLRLDDFYREGDDPLLPRDEAGRPDWDAEASWNTDDALRAVVELATTGRVEAPVYALGEDRRVGRRVVEAPGPFIAEGLFADRLVAGCREAGALRDAVVLAPGAVTTFARRFARDVAEARKPVPLLLRRGLRLLREHPAVVRRCAAAGMRRLSPHGARSELAATAPAPSLAAP
;
A
#
# COMPACT_ATOMS: atom_id res chain seq x y z
N MET A 1 -44.13 3.60 23.94
CA MET A 1 -43.06 2.59 23.79
C MET A 1 -42.01 3.17 22.85
N ARG A 2 -40.81 3.48 23.36
CA ARG A 2 -39.70 3.97 22.52
C ARG A 2 -39.21 2.80 21.67
N GLN A 3 -39.22 2.94 20.34
CA GLN A 3 -38.58 2.00 19.45
C GLN A 3 -37.08 2.19 19.58
N SER A 4 -36.41 1.20 20.17
CA SER A 4 -34.96 1.13 20.22
C SER A 4 -34.46 0.75 18.84
N SER A 5 -33.91 1.69 18.09
CA SER A 5 -33.17 1.38 16.86
C SER A 5 -32.03 0.43 17.22
N PRO A 6 -31.79 -0.64 16.44
CA PRO A 6 -30.65 -1.51 16.67
C PRO A 6 -29.38 -0.70 16.49
N VAL A 7 -28.55 -0.65 17.54
CA VAL A 7 -27.17 -0.16 17.42
C VAL A 7 -26.50 -1.08 16.39
N PRO A 8 -26.01 -0.56 15.25
CA PRO A 8 -25.30 -1.40 14.30
C PRO A 8 -24.08 -1.98 15.02
N SER A 9 -24.08 -3.31 15.23
CA SER A 9 -22.82 -4.01 15.48
C SER A 9 -21.91 -3.69 14.29
N PRO A 10 -20.66 -3.24 14.52
CA PRO A 10 -19.81 -2.85 13.42
C PRO A 10 -19.36 -4.11 12.70
N ALA A 11 -20.16 -4.56 11.73
CA ALA A 11 -19.77 -5.63 10.82
C ALA A 11 -18.57 -5.13 10.01
N VAL A 12 -17.53 -5.95 9.89
CA VAL A 12 -16.40 -5.63 9.00
C VAL A 12 -16.94 -5.55 7.58
N HIS A 13 -16.73 -4.43 6.91
CA HIS A 13 -17.18 -4.23 5.53
C HIS A 13 -16.03 -4.45 4.55
N ALA A 14 -16.32 -5.10 3.41
CA ALA A 14 -15.37 -5.25 2.31
C ALA A 14 -15.08 -3.87 1.64
N ARG A 15 -14.13 -3.13 2.23
CA ARG A 15 -13.75 -1.76 1.88
C ARG A 15 -12.31 -1.62 1.42
N ALA A 16 -11.43 -2.51 1.86
CA ALA A 16 -10.00 -2.39 1.60
C ALA A 16 -9.65 -2.84 0.18
N VAL A 17 -9.07 -1.95 -0.62
CA VAL A 17 -8.36 -2.31 -1.85
C VAL A 17 -6.87 -2.40 -1.54
N LEU A 18 -6.33 -3.61 -1.53
CA LEU A 18 -4.90 -3.83 -1.33
C LEU A 18 -4.17 -3.50 -2.64
N LEU A 19 -3.25 -2.53 -2.58
CA LEU A 19 -2.52 -2.05 -3.75
C LEU A 19 -1.03 -2.29 -3.60
N ALA A 20 -0.55 -3.33 -4.27
CA ALA A 20 0.87 -3.63 -4.38
C ALA A 20 1.46 -3.08 -5.67
N GLY A 21 2.78 -3.09 -5.72
CA GLY A 21 3.50 -2.80 -6.94
C GLY A 21 4.91 -2.34 -6.62
N PRO A 22 5.86 -2.57 -7.53
CA PRO A 22 7.23 -2.13 -7.32
C PRO A 22 7.34 -0.62 -7.12
N SER A 23 8.47 -0.17 -6.59
CA SER A 23 8.73 1.26 -6.40
C SER A 23 8.62 2.00 -7.75
N GLY A 24 7.81 3.07 -7.79
CA GLY A 24 7.57 3.86 -9.01
C GLY A 24 6.50 3.31 -9.96
N SER A 25 5.77 2.25 -9.59
CA SER A 25 4.67 1.71 -10.40
C SER A 25 3.45 2.64 -10.53
N GLY A 26 3.40 3.72 -9.74
CA GLY A 26 2.32 4.72 -9.78
C GLY A 26 1.22 4.51 -8.73
N LYS A 27 1.45 3.73 -7.67
CA LYS A 27 0.44 3.46 -6.61
C LYS A 27 -0.14 4.75 -6.01
N SER A 28 0.73 5.62 -5.50
CA SER A 28 0.30 6.87 -4.88
C SER A 28 -0.33 7.84 -5.89
N THR A 29 0.08 7.80 -7.16
CA THR A 29 -0.57 8.56 -8.24
C THR A 29 -1.98 8.05 -8.53
N LEU A 30 -2.16 6.73 -8.59
CA LEU A 30 -3.47 6.11 -8.75
C LEU A 30 -4.40 6.47 -7.59
N ALA A 31 -3.89 6.39 -6.36
CA ALA A 31 -4.65 6.72 -5.15
C ALA A 31 -5.09 8.20 -5.13
N ALA A 32 -4.19 9.12 -5.43
CA ALA A 32 -4.50 10.54 -5.56
C ALA A 32 -5.56 10.82 -6.64
N HIS A 33 -5.49 10.11 -7.78
CA HIS A 33 -6.48 10.26 -8.85
C HIS A 33 -7.87 9.73 -8.50
N LEU A 34 -7.95 8.65 -7.71
CA LEU A 34 -9.23 8.10 -7.26
C LEU A 34 -9.87 8.96 -6.17
N GLY A 35 -9.08 9.78 -5.47
CA GLY A 35 -9.55 10.61 -4.35
C GLY A 35 -9.94 9.78 -3.12
N TRP A 36 -9.53 8.52 -3.07
CA TRP A 36 -9.86 7.62 -1.96
C TRP A 36 -8.89 7.82 -0.80
N PRO A 37 -9.33 7.63 0.45
CA PRO A 37 -8.45 7.56 1.60
C PRO A 37 -7.36 6.51 1.42
N VAL A 38 -6.16 6.82 1.92
CA VAL A 38 -4.97 5.97 1.77
C VAL A 38 -4.38 5.62 3.13
N LEU A 39 -4.29 4.32 3.41
CA LEU A 39 -3.46 3.77 4.47
C LEU A 39 -2.13 3.32 3.84
N ARG A 40 -1.04 4.03 4.15
CA ARG A 40 0.31 3.68 3.68
C ARG A 40 0.86 2.55 4.54
N LEU A 41 0.97 1.35 3.96
CA LEU A 41 1.48 0.16 4.64
C LEU A 41 2.99 0.24 4.92
N ASP A 42 3.72 1.05 4.16
CA ASP A 42 5.13 1.34 4.43
C ASP A 42 5.32 2.03 5.81
N ASP A 43 4.27 2.60 6.43
CA ASP A 43 4.38 3.16 7.78
C ASP A 43 4.53 2.07 8.88
N PHE A 44 4.36 0.79 8.53
CA PHE A 44 4.42 -0.34 9.46
C PHE A 44 5.76 -1.08 9.48
N TYR A 45 6.80 -0.55 8.83
CA TYR A 45 8.18 -1.07 8.97
C TYR A 45 8.60 -1.15 10.45
N ARG A 46 9.54 -2.07 10.73
CA ARG A 46 10.27 -2.11 11.99
C ARG A 46 11.21 -0.92 12.10
N GLU A 47 11.62 -0.63 13.32
CA GLU A 47 12.64 0.37 13.60
C GLU A 47 14.01 -0.14 13.11
N GLY A 48 14.89 0.74 12.64
CA GLY A 48 16.22 0.37 12.11
C GLY A 48 17.16 -0.27 13.14
N ASP A 49 16.89 -0.02 14.42
CA ASP A 49 17.57 -0.60 15.57
C ASP A 49 16.83 -1.81 16.17
N ASP A 50 15.69 -2.24 15.59
CA ASP A 50 14.97 -3.44 16.04
C ASP A 50 15.88 -4.67 15.86
N PRO A 51 16.15 -5.45 16.93
CA PRO A 51 17.00 -6.64 16.84
C PRO A 51 16.40 -7.74 15.96
N LEU A 52 15.08 -7.71 15.70
CA LEU A 52 14.38 -8.65 14.83
C LEU A 52 14.39 -8.22 13.36
N LEU A 53 14.89 -7.02 13.03
CA LEU A 53 15.04 -6.56 11.66
C LEU A 53 16.09 -7.41 10.94
N PRO A 54 15.74 -8.12 9.84
CA PRO A 54 16.70 -8.90 9.08
C PRO A 54 17.85 -8.04 8.56
N ARG A 55 19.05 -8.63 8.53
CA ARG A 55 20.26 -7.98 8.02
C ARG A 55 20.91 -8.84 6.95
N ASP A 56 21.50 -8.20 5.95
CA ASP A 56 22.30 -8.87 4.95
C ASP A 56 23.67 -9.32 5.50
N GLU A 57 24.46 -10.02 4.69
CA GLU A 57 25.80 -10.49 5.07
C GLU A 57 26.76 -9.37 5.51
N ALA A 58 26.50 -8.13 5.09
CA ALA A 58 27.28 -6.95 5.47
C ALA A 58 26.71 -6.21 6.70
N GLY A 59 25.70 -6.79 7.37
CA GLY A 59 25.06 -6.24 8.56
C GLY A 59 24.08 -5.08 8.30
N ARG A 60 23.76 -4.80 7.03
CA ARG A 60 22.82 -3.73 6.65
C ARG A 60 21.39 -4.25 6.72
N PRO A 61 20.40 -3.43 7.12
CA PRO A 61 19.00 -3.82 7.07
C PRO A 61 18.55 -4.36 5.69
N ASP A 62 17.91 -5.51 5.70
CA ASP A 62 17.19 -6.07 4.56
C ASP A 62 15.71 -5.67 4.63
N TRP A 63 15.40 -4.52 4.06
CA TRP A 63 14.03 -3.97 4.01
C TRP A 63 13.11 -4.73 3.04
N ASP A 64 13.65 -5.56 2.15
CA ASP A 64 12.86 -6.35 1.21
C ASP A 64 12.43 -7.71 1.81
N ALA A 65 13.03 -8.11 2.95
CA ALA A 65 12.64 -9.29 3.71
C ALA A 65 11.27 -9.13 4.37
N GLU A 66 10.49 -10.21 4.41
CA GLU A 66 9.13 -10.21 4.99
C GLU A 66 9.10 -9.86 6.49
N ALA A 67 10.17 -10.15 7.23
CA ALA A 67 10.26 -9.83 8.65
C ALA A 67 10.67 -8.37 8.92
N SER A 68 10.91 -7.55 7.90
CA SER A 68 11.32 -6.14 8.05
C SER A 68 10.20 -5.20 8.49
N TRP A 69 8.94 -5.65 8.42
CA TRP A 69 7.76 -4.89 8.79
C TRP A 69 6.84 -5.70 9.71
N ASN A 70 5.85 -5.02 10.30
CA ASN A 70 4.91 -5.62 11.24
C ASN A 70 3.60 -5.97 10.53
N THR A 71 3.53 -7.17 9.95
CA THR A 71 2.35 -7.68 9.23
C THR A 71 1.08 -7.64 10.10
N ASP A 72 1.16 -8.07 11.36
CA ASP A 72 0.00 -8.13 12.25
C ASP A 72 -0.55 -6.74 12.59
N ASP A 73 0.34 -5.78 12.81
CA ASP A 73 -0.06 -4.39 13.07
C ASP A 73 -0.73 -3.77 11.84
N ALA A 74 -0.17 -4.02 10.66
CA ALA A 74 -0.74 -3.55 9.40
C ALA A 74 -2.11 -4.18 9.13
N LEU A 75 -2.25 -5.50 9.34
CA LEU A 75 -3.53 -6.20 9.19
C LEU A 75 -4.58 -5.63 10.15
N ARG A 76 -4.23 -5.45 11.43
CA ARG A 76 -5.11 -4.89 12.44
C ARG A 76 -5.61 -3.50 12.04
N ALA A 77 -4.71 -2.64 11.55
CA ALA A 77 -5.08 -1.30 11.10
C ALA A 77 -6.02 -1.30 9.90
N VAL A 78 -5.81 -2.22 8.93
CA VAL A 78 -6.73 -2.38 7.78
C VAL A 78 -8.10 -2.85 8.24
N VAL A 79 -8.16 -3.86 9.12
CA VAL A 79 -9.42 -4.39 9.64
C VAL A 79 -10.16 -3.35 10.48
N GLU A 80 -9.45 -2.63 11.34
CA GLU A 80 -10.01 -1.53 12.13
C GLU A 80 -10.62 -0.47 11.21
N LEU A 81 -9.86 0.04 10.23
CA LEU A 81 -10.35 1.04 9.29
C LEU A 81 -11.57 0.55 8.48
N ALA A 82 -11.59 -0.72 8.08
CA ALA A 82 -12.73 -1.31 7.37
C ALA A 82 -13.99 -1.41 8.24
N THR A 83 -13.80 -1.62 9.54
CA THR A 83 -14.87 -1.84 10.53
C THR A 83 -15.45 -0.52 11.04
N THR A 84 -14.58 0.42 11.42
CA THR A 84 -14.96 1.65 12.11
C THR A 84 -15.00 2.85 11.19
N GLY A 85 -14.35 2.76 10.01
CA GLY A 85 -14.12 3.90 9.13
C GLY A 85 -13.05 4.88 9.64
N ARG A 86 -12.30 4.54 10.70
CA ARG A 86 -11.22 5.38 11.22
C ARG A 86 -10.14 4.55 11.91
N VAL A 87 -8.87 4.88 11.69
CA VAL A 87 -7.73 4.26 12.38
C VAL A 87 -6.64 5.30 12.68
N GLU A 88 -5.94 5.13 13.80
CA GLU A 88 -4.72 5.87 14.10
C GLU A 88 -3.50 5.08 13.62
N ALA A 89 -2.98 5.44 12.45
CA ALA A 89 -1.86 4.78 11.81
C ALA A 89 -0.52 5.42 12.22
N PRO A 90 0.58 4.66 12.28
CA PRO A 90 1.92 5.23 12.45
C PRO A 90 2.28 6.17 11.29
N VAL A 91 3.25 7.05 11.55
CA VAL A 91 3.97 7.82 10.53
C VAL A 91 5.42 7.42 10.61
N TYR A 92 5.95 6.85 9.53
CA TYR A 92 7.33 6.38 9.48
C TYR A 92 8.21 7.31 8.65
N ALA A 93 9.34 7.71 9.21
CA ALA A 93 10.35 8.50 8.51
C ALA A 93 11.44 7.56 7.96
N LEU A 94 11.37 7.26 6.66
CA LEU A 94 12.34 6.38 5.98
C LEU A 94 13.80 6.89 6.02
N GLY A 95 14.01 8.18 6.31
CA GLY A 95 15.36 8.73 6.48
C GLY A 95 15.94 8.53 7.87
N GLU A 96 15.08 8.20 8.84
CA GLU A 96 15.43 8.00 10.25
C GLU A 96 15.26 6.52 10.67
N ASP A 97 14.78 5.68 9.75
CA ASP A 97 14.42 4.28 9.98
C ASP A 97 13.56 4.10 11.25
N ARG A 98 12.61 5.02 11.49
CA ARG A 98 11.83 5.07 12.72
C ARG A 98 10.43 5.63 12.54
N ARG A 99 9.50 5.19 13.40
CA ARG A 99 8.20 5.84 13.60
C ARG A 99 8.38 7.18 14.33
N VAL A 100 7.92 8.25 13.71
CA VAL A 100 8.05 9.63 14.22
C VAL A 100 6.75 10.20 14.76
N GLY A 101 5.66 9.45 14.68
CA GLY A 101 4.36 9.88 15.18
C GLY A 101 3.24 9.00 14.70
N ARG A 102 2.03 9.57 14.76
CA ARG A 102 0.80 8.91 14.32
C ARG A 102 -0.07 9.90 13.56
N ARG A 103 -0.89 9.38 12.65
CA ARG A 103 -1.90 10.15 11.92
C ARG A 103 -3.20 9.40 11.90
N VAL A 104 -4.30 10.14 11.93
CA VAL A 104 -5.63 9.60 11.74
C VAL A 104 -5.86 9.39 10.25
N VAL A 105 -6.38 8.22 9.88
CA VAL A 105 -6.92 7.94 8.56
C VAL A 105 -8.42 7.70 8.72
N GLU A 106 -9.23 8.43 7.96
CA GLU A 106 -10.69 8.27 7.92
C GLU A 106 -11.12 7.75 6.56
N ALA A 107 -11.98 6.73 6.57
CA ALA A 107 -12.54 6.09 5.40
C ALA A 107 -14.01 5.72 5.63
N PRO A 108 -14.96 6.64 5.36
CA PRO A 108 -16.39 6.32 5.41
C PRO A 108 -16.85 5.39 4.28
N GLY A 109 -15.95 4.95 3.39
CA GLY A 109 -16.21 4.11 2.23
C GLY A 109 -14.99 3.25 1.88
N PRO A 110 -14.87 2.80 0.62
CA PRO A 110 -13.67 2.12 0.16
C PRO A 110 -12.40 2.96 0.36
N PHE A 111 -11.30 2.29 0.66
CA PHE A 111 -9.99 2.92 0.84
C PHE A 111 -8.89 2.05 0.23
N ILE A 112 -7.74 2.67 0.00
CA ILE A 112 -6.56 1.99 -0.54
C ILE A 112 -5.59 1.72 0.60
N ALA A 113 -5.15 0.48 0.74
CA ALA A 113 -4.01 0.12 1.56
C ALA A 113 -2.84 -0.21 0.64
N GLU A 114 -1.87 0.70 0.52
CA GLU A 114 -0.76 0.58 -0.44
C GLU A 114 0.59 0.33 0.22
N GLY A 115 1.40 -0.55 -0.38
CA GLY A 115 2.77 -0.78 0.05
C GLY A 115 3.43 -1.96 -0.64
N LEU A 116 4.72 -2.18 -0.36
CA LEU A 116 5.49 -3.28 -0.95
C LEU A 116 4.95 -4.66 -0.54
N PHE A 117 4.50 -4.79 0.71
CA PHE A 117 4.03 -6.03 1.31
C PHE A 117 2.50 -6.18 1.34
N ALA A 118 1.77 -5.39 0.54
CA ALA A 118 0.31 -5.49 0.49
C ALA A 118 -0.18 -6.92 0.13
N ASP A 119 0.63 -7.70 -0.59
CA ASP A 119 0.35 -9.11 -0.89
C ASP A 119 0.22 -9.99 0.38
N ARG A 120 0.93 -9.64 1.45
CA ARG A 120 0.93 -10.40 2.71
C ARG A 120 -0.37 -10.26 3.49
N LEU A 121 -1.13 -9.20 3.22
CA LEU A 121 -2.40 -8.96 3.91
C LEU A 121 -3.59 -9.62 3.21
N VAL A 122 -3.42 -10.21 2.01
CA VAL A 122 -4.55 -10.70 1.21
C VAL A 122 -5.34 -11.79 1.93
N ALA A 123 -4.67 -12.79 2.49
CA ALA A 123 -5.34 -13.89 3.21
C ALA A 123 -6.07 -13.37 4.46
N GLY A 124 -5.36 -12.66 5.33
CA GLY A 124 -5.94 -12.12 6.57
C GLY A 124 -7.08 -11.12 6.31
N CYS A 125 -6.98 -10.26 5.31
CA CYS A 125 -8.06 -9.33 4.96
C CYS A 125 -9.28 -10.06 4.40
N ARG A 126 -9.08 -11.16 3.65
CA ARG A 126 -10.18 -12.00 3.13
C ARG A 126 -10.88 -12.72 4.27
N GLU A 127 -10.12 -13.34 5.17
CA GLU A 127 -10.62 -14.03 6.35
C GLU A 127 -11.40 -13.09 7.29
N ALA A 128 -10.91 -11.87 7.47
CA ALA A 128 -11.58 -10.86 8.27
C ALA A 128 -12.80 -10.20 7.56
N GLY A 129 -13.06 -10.50 6.28
CA GLY A 129 -14.13 -9.85 5.51
C GLY A 129 -13.85 -8.39 5.10
N ALA A 130 -12.63 -7.89 5.31
CA ALA A 130 -12.23 -6.52 5.00
C ALA A 130 -11.86 -6.32 3.51
N LEU A 131 -11.47 -7.39 2.81
CA LEU A 131 -10.94 -7.33 1.45
C LEU A 131 -12.03 -7.04 0.40
N ARG A 132 -11.92 -5.90 -0.27
CA ARG A 132 -12.75 -5.54 -1.44
C ARG A 132 -12.12 -6.00 -2.75
N ASP A 133 -10.84 -5.70 -2.96
CA ASP A 133 -10.06 -6.12 -4.12
C ASP A 133 -8.57 -6.16 -3.76
N ALA A 134 -7.78 -6.88 -4.55
CA ALA A 134 -6.32 -6.95 -4.39
C ALA A 134 -5.65 -6.81 -5.76
N VAL A 135 -4.92 -5.72 -5.95
CA VAL A 135 -4.32 -5.34 -7.23
C VAL A 135 -2.82 -5.16 -7.08
N VAL A 136 -2.04 -5.76 -7.99
CA VAL A 136 -0.64 -5.42 -8.19
C VAL A 136 -0.48 -4.62 -9.48
N LEU A 137 0.07 -3.40 -9.36
CA LEU A 137 0.43 -2.61 -10.53
C LEU A 137 1.67 -3.21 -11.18
N ALA A 138 1.50 -3.67 -12.41
CA ALA A 138 2.56 -4.23 -13.23
C ALA A 138 2.73 -3.43 -14.54
N PRO A 139 3.14 -2.15 -14.48
CA PRO A 139 3.52 -1.42 -15.68
C PRO A 139 4.72 -2.10 -16.34
N GLY A 140 4.89 -1.91 -17.66
CA GLY A 140 6.08 -2.38 -18.37
C GLY A 140 7.35 -1.96 -17.62
N ALA A 141 8.21 -2.91 -17.31
CA ALA A 141 9.39 -2.68 -16.48
C ALA A 141 10.30 -1.60 -17.11
N VAL A 142 10.43 -1.63 -18.43
CA VAL A 142 11.18 -0.66 -19.25
C VAL A 142 10.57 0.74 -19.20
N THR A 143 9.24 0.87 -19.31
CA THR A 143 8.55 2.18 -19.26
C THR A 143 8.53 2.79 -17.86
N THR A 144 8.59 1.96 -16.82
CA THR A 144 8.69 2.41 -15.42
C THR A 144 10.09 2.92 -15.12
N PHE A 145 11.11 2.18 -15.54
CA PHE A 145 12.50 2.60 -15.47
C PHE A 145 12.76 3.88 -16.27
N ALA A 146 12.29 3.97 -17.51
CA ALA A 146 12.50 5.13 -18.37
C ALA A 146 11.87 6.40 -17.77
N ARG A 147 10.64 6.32 -17.22
CA ARG A 147 9.99 7.47 -16.57
C ARG A 147 10.68 7.90 -15.29
N ARG A 148 11.12 6.96 -14.44
CA ARG A 148 11.91 7.28 -13.23
C ARG A 148 13.24 7.91 -13.59
N PHE A 149 13.94 7.33 -14.55
CA PHE A 149 15.22 7.84 -15.01
C PHE A 149 15.08 9.27 -15.55
N ALA A 150 14.08 9.53 -16.39
CA ALA A 150 13.80 10.86 -16.90
C ALA A 150 13.47 11.87 -15.78
N ARG A 151 12.65 11.49 -14.80
CA ARG A 151 12.31 12.36 -13.66
C ARG A 151 13.49 12.62 -12.74
N ASP A 152 14.24 11.58 -12.37
CA ASP A 152 15.36 11.69 -11.45
C ASP A 152 16.55 12.45 -12.09
N VAL A 153 16.68 12.40 -13.43
CA VAL A 153 17.61 13.24 -14.22
C VAL A 153 17.11 14.68 -14.31
N ALA A 154 15.82 14.91 -14.55
CA ALA A 154 15.23 16.25 -14.59
C ALA A 154 15.28 16.98 -13.24
N GLU A 155 15.23 16.24 -12.13
CA GLU A 155 15.32 16.80 -10.78
C GLU A 155 16.77 16.97 -10.27
N ALA A 156 17.79 16.54 -11.04
CA ALA A 156 19.23 16.71 -10.78
C ALA A 156 19.73 16.33 -9.36
N ARG A 157 19.10 15.35 -8.68
CA ARG A 157 19.39 15.11 -7.25
C ARG A 157 20.60 14.22 -6.95
N LYS A 158 21.11 13.42 -7.90
CA LYS A 158 22.24 12.47 -7.67
C LYS A 158 23.03 12.17 -8.97
N PRO A 159 24.33 11.77 -8.87
CA PRO A 159 25.12 11.36 -10.02
C PRO A 159 24.45 10.25 -10.85
N VAL A 160 24.39 10.42 -12.17
CA VAL A 160 23.75 9.53 -13.16
C VAL A 160 24.08 8.04 -12.99
N PRO A 161 25.32 7.62 -12.66
CA PRO A 161 25.66 6.21 -12.44
C PRO A 161 24.97 5.58 -11.21
N LEU A 162 24.71 6.36 -10.15
CA LEU A 162 24.00 5.89 -8.95
C LEU A 162 22.50 5.71 -9.21
N LEU A 163 21.92 6.56 -10.07
CA LEU A 163 20.52 6.43 -10.52
C LEU A 163 20.34 5.20 -11.42
N LEU A 164 21.29 4.94 -12.33
CA LEU A 164 21.31 3.73 -13.17
C LEU A 164 21.43 2.45 -12.33
N ARG A 165 22.33 2.39 -11.35
CA ARG A 165 22.48 1.20 -10.46
C ARG A 165 21.23 0.93 -9.63
N ARG A 166 20.62 1.97 -9.04
CA ARG A 166 19.33 1.83 -8.33
C ARG A 166 18.21 1.39 -9.27
N GLY A 167 18.10 2.00 -10.45
CA GLY A 167 17.06 1.64 -11.42
C GLY A 167 17.21 0.21 -11.98
N LEU A 168 18.45 -0.27 -12.18
CA LEU A 168 18.75 -1.64 -12.60
C LEU A 168 18.43 -2.69 -11.53
N ARG A 169 18.65 -2.37 -10.24
CA ARG A 169 18.23 -3.23 -9.12
C ARG A 169 16.71 -3.34 -9.03
N LEU A 170 16.02 -2.22 -9.12
CA LEU A 170 14.55 -2.15 -9.11
C LEU A 170 13.91 -2.83 -10.33
N LEU A 171 14.58 -2.79 -11.49
CA LEU A 171 14.21 -3.55 -12.70
C LEU A 171 14.30 -5.07 -12.49
N ARG A 172 15.28 -5.55 -11.72
CA ARG A 172 15.48 -6.98 -11.45
C ARG A 172 14.51 -7.53 -10.40
N GLU A 173 14.13 -6.71 -9.42
CA GLU A 173 13.17 -7.08 -8.36
C GLU A 173 11.71 -7.01 -8.85
N HIS A 174 11.43 -6.21 -9.88
CA HIS A 174 10.10 -5.99 -10.48
C HIS A 174 9.31 -7.28 -10.77
N PRO A 175 9.87 -8.30 -11.48
CA PRO A 175 9.15 -9.52 -11.79
C PRO A 175 8.90 -10.39 -10.56
N ALA A 176 9.82 -10.39 -9.59
CA ALA A 176 9.69 -11.19 -8.37
C ALA A 176 8.53 -10.69 -7.50
N VAL A 177 8.42 -9.37 -7.30
CA VAL A 177 7.29 -8.75 -6.59
C VAL A 177 5.97 -9.09 -7.28
N VAL A 178 5.88 -8.88 -8.60
CA VAL A 178 4.64 -9.15 -9.33
C VAL A 178 4.24 -10.62 -9.28
N ARG A 179 5.19 -11.55 -9.39
CA ARG A 179 4.92 -13.00 -9.24
C ARG A 179 4.44 -13.33 -7.83
N ARG A 180 5.09 -12.79 -6.81
CA ARG A 180 4.72 -12.99 -5.41
C ARG A 180 3.30 -12.49 -5.13
N CYS A 181 2.99 -11.28 -5.57
CA CYS A 181 1.64 -10.71 -5.47
C CYS A 181 0.61 -11.56 -6.21
N ALA A 182 0.91 -12.02 -7.43
CA ALA A 182 0.00 -12.89 -8.18
C ALA A 182 -0.23 -14.22 -7.46
N ALA A 183 0.81 -14.81 -6.86
CA ALA A 183 0.69 -16.03 -6.06
C ALA A 183 -0.16 -15.83 -4.79
N ALA A 184 -0.15 -14.63 -4.20
CA ALA A 184 -1.06 -14.25 -3.12
C ALA A 184 -2.51 -14.01 -3.59
N GLY A 185 -2.79 -14.11 -4.89
CA GLY A 185 -4.12 -13.92 -5.47
C GLY A 185 -4.43 -12.49 -5.90
N MET A 186 -3.41 -11.62 -6.03
CA MET A 186 -3.61 -10.26 -6.53
C MET A 186 -3.74 -10.23 -8.05
N ARG A 187 -4.69 -9.43 -8.55
CA ARG A 187 -4.87 -9.21 -9.98
C ARG A 187 -3.79 -8.29 -10.52
N ARG A 188 -3.20 -8.66 -11.65
CA ARG A 188 -2.17 -7.84 -12.32
C ARG A 188 -2.84 -6.83 -13.24
N LEU A 189 -2.68 -5.53 -12.94
CA LEU A 189 -3.25 -4.46 -13.77
C LEU A 189 -2.17 -3.47 -14.21
N SER A 190 -2.38 -2.86 -15.37
CA SER A 190 -1.65 -1.64 -15.74
C SER A 190 -2.20 -0.47 -14.91
N PRO A 191 -1.43 0.62 -14.70
CA PRO A 191 -1.93 1.79 -13.98
C PRO A 191 -3.21 2.38 -14.60
N HIS A 192 -3.33 2.36 -15.94
CA HIS A 192 -4.52 2.85 -16.62
C HIS A 192 -5.72 1.90 -16.43
N GLY A 193 -5.51 0.58 -16.55
CA GLY A 193 -6.57 -0.41 -16.32
C GLY A 193 -7.07 -0.38 -14.88
N ALA A 194 -6.15 -0.33 -13.90
CA ALA A 194 -6.49 -0.19 -12.49
C ALA A 194 -7.32 1.07 -12.22
N ARG A 195 -6.97 2.21 -12.85
CA ARG A 195 -7.76 3.44 -12.74
C ARG A 195 -9.18 3.24 -13.25
N SER A 196 -9.34 2.73 -14.46
CA SER A 196 -10.66 2.54 -15.07
C SER A 196 -11.55 1.59 -14.26
N GLU A 197 -10.99 0.45 -13.82
CA GLU A 197 -11.74 -0.55 -13.04
C GLU A 197 -12.10 -0.06 -11.63
N LEU A 198 -11.14 0.51 -10.90
CA LEU A 198 -11.39 0.96 -9.52
C LEU A 198 -12.32 2.18 -9.49
N ALA A 199 -12.23 3.09 -10.47
CA ALA A 199 -13.16 4.21 -10.58
C ALA A 199 -14.60 3.76 -10.86
N ALA A 200 -14.79 2.73 -11.70
CA ALA A 200 -16.11 2.15 -11.94
C ALA A 200 -16.72 1.46 -10.70
N THR A 201 -15.88 1.12 -9.71
CA THR A 201 -16.30 0.47 -8.47
C THR A 201 -16.43 1.48 -7.31
N ALA A 202 -16.26 2.78 -7.57
CA ALA A 202 -16.46 3.81 -6.56
C ALA A 202 -17.95 3.92 -6.21
N PRO A 203 -18.32 4.07 -4.92
CA PRO A 203 -19.69 4.41 -4.58
C PRO A 203 -20.04 5.75 -5.21
N ALA A 204 -21.27 5.88 -5.74
CA ALA A 204 -21.77 7.16 -6.22
C ALA A 204 -21.60 8.20 -5.10
N PRO A 205 -21.21 9.46 -5.43
CA PRO A 205 -21.13 10.49 -4.41
C PRO A 205 -22.49 10.57 -3.72
N SER A 206 -22.53 10.38 -2.39
CA SER A 206 -23.73 10.68 -1.64
C SER A 206 -23.93 12.18 -1.76
N LEU A 207 -24.87 12.58 -2.60
CA LEU A 207 -25.40 13.94 -2.58
C LEU A 207 -25.93 14.16 -1.17
N ALA A 208 -25.16 14.90 -0.36
CA ALA A 208 -25.68 15.46 0.87
C ALA A 208 -26.87 16.34 0.44
N ALA A 209 -28.07 15.94 0.87
CA ALA A 209 -29.25 16.77 0.71
C ALA A 209 -29.02 18.11 1.43
N PRO A 210 -29.52 19.22 0.86
CA PRO A 210 -29.23 20.58 1.33
C PRO A 210 -29.70 20.86 2.76
#